data_AF-A0A955NK80-F1
#
_entry.id   AF-A0A955NK80-F1
#
_cell.length_a   1.000
_cell.length_b   1.000
_cell.length_c   1.000
_cell.angle_alpha   90.00
_cell.angle_beta   90.00
_cell.angle_gamma   90.00
#
_symmetry.space_group_name_H-M   'P 1'
#
loop_
_entity.id
_entity.type
_entity.pdbx_description
1 polymer ?
#
loop_
_entity_poly.entity_id
_entity_poly.type
_entity_poly.pdbx_seq_one_letter_code
_entity_poly.pdbx_strand_id
1 'polypeptide(L)'
;ALMPFSGWPELEAVHRASLDFNLPMRVAQFGTQKGTLPLRHSEIEIPAPFELSAIKPSERGETLIVRIWNTASSDSKGFLNVGFPIESAWLVTLEEERLEGIPVKENGKISISAHPKQILTFELTPKGWVRPC
;
A
#
# COMPACT_ATOMS: atom_id res chain seq x y z
N ALA A 1 -3.99 9.80 -21.40
CA ALA A 1 -4.23 11.19 -21.82
C ALA A 1 -2.91 11.84 -22.25
N LEU A 2 -2.93 12.92 -23.03
CA LEU A 2 -1.76 13.79 -23.17
C LEU A 2 -1.69 14.69 -21.93
N MET A 3 -0.55 14.69 -21.23
CA MET A 3 -0.33 15.44 -19.99
C MET A 3 0.87 16.37 -20.19
N PRO A 4 0.66 17.64 -20.58
CA PRO A 4 1.74 18.62 -20.70
C PRO A 4 2.38 18.92 -19.33
N PHE A 5 3.70 19.09 -19.29
CA PHE A 5 4.46 19.39 -18.07
C PHE A 5 5.71 20.22 -18.40
N SER A 6 6.26 20.96 -17.43
CA SER A 6 7.28 22.00 -17.64
C SER A 6 8.73 21.48 -17.71
N GLY A 7 8.95 20.19 -17.48
CA GLY A 7 10.26 19.53 -17.62
C GLY A 7 10.47 18.38 -16.65
N TRP A 8 11.68 17.81 -16.66
CA TRP A 8 12.06 16.64 -15.85
C TRP A 8 11.71 16.69 -14.35
N PRO A 9 11.79 17.84 -13.65
CA PRO A 9 11.39 17.91 -12.23
C PRO A 9 9.93 17.57 -11.95
N GLU A 10 9.03 17.71 -12.92
CA GLU A 10 7.61 17.39 -12.78
C GLU A 10 7.26 15.95 -13.19
N LEU A 11 8.23 15.17 -13.69
CA LEU A 11 7.99 13.84 -14.26
C LEU A 11 7.34 12.88 -13.24
N GLU A 12 7.71 12.98 -11.97
CA GLU A 12 7.15 12.14 -10.90
C GLU A 12 5.67 12.46 -10.65
N ALA A 13 5.30 13.74 -10.69
CA ALA A 13 3.90 14.17 -10.59
C ALA A 13 3.06 13.72 -11.81
N VAL A 14 3.65 13.78 -13.02
CA VAL A 14 3.00 13.29 -14.25
C VAL A 14 2.82 11.77 -14.21
N HIS A 15 3.82 11.04 -13.71
CA HIS A 15 3.73 9.60 -13.54
C HIS A 15 2.57 9.22 -12.59
N ARG A 16 2.45 9.88 -11.44
CA ARG A 16 1.33 9.66 -10.52
C ARG A 16 -0.01 10.02 -11.15
N ALA A 17 -0.11 11.15 -11.84
CA ALA A 17 -1.32 11.53 -12.57
C ALA A 17 -1.72 10.49 -13.64
N SER A 18 -0.75 9.84 -14.28
CA SER A 18 -1.00 8.74 -15.22
C SER A 18 -1.58 7.50 -14.52
N LEU A 19 -1.07 7.15 -13.33
CA LEU A 19 -1.64 6.05 -12.54
C LEU A 19 -3.09 6.37 -12.14
N ASP A 20 -3.34 7.56 -11.61
CA ASP A 20 -4.68 8.01 -11.23
C ASP A 20 -5.65 8.01 -12.42
N PHE A 21 -5.19 8.42 -13.60
CA PHE A 21 -6.00 8.40 -14.82
C PHE A 21 -6.42 6.97 -15.24
N ASN A 22 -5.56 5.97 -14.98
CA ASN A 22 -5.83 4.58 -15.34
C ASN A 22 -6.64 3.81 -14.28
N LEU A 23 -6.82 4.38 -13.09
CA LEU A 23 -7.55 3.77 -11.98
C LEU A 23 -8.97 4.36 -11.87
N PRO A 24 -10.01 3.67 -12.37
CA PRO A 24 -11.36 4.20 -12.29
C PRO A 24 -11.85 4.24 -10.84
N MET A 25 -12.41 5.38 -10.45
CA MET A 25 -13.12 5.50 -9.18
C MET A 25 -14.32 4.56 -9.17
N ARG A 26 -14.43 3.75 -8.12
CA ARG A 26 -15.56 2.85 -7.93
C ARG A 26 -16.58 3.53 -7.03
N VAL A 27 -17.80 3.64 -7.53
CA VAL A 27 -18.95 4.16 -6.79
C VAL A 27 -19.99 3.06 -6.69
N ALA A 28 -20.48 2.81 -5.49
CA ALA A 28 -21.56 1.88 -5.23
C ALA A 28 -22.57 2.55 -4.29
N GLN A 29 -23.86 2.41 -4.60
CA GLN A 29 -24.95 2.92 -3.77
C GLN A 29 -25.51 1.77 -2.94
N PHE A 30 -25.72 2.05 -1.66
CA PHE A 30 -26.33 1.11 -0.72
C PHE A 30 -27.54 1.77 -0.06
N GLY A 31 -28.54 0.96 0.32
CA GLY A 31 -29.66 1.42 1.14
C GLY A 31 -29.24 1.69 2.59
N THR A 32 -30.19 1.93 3.48
CA THR A 32 -29.89 2.04 4.91
C THR A 32 -29.38 0.70 5.45
N GLN A 33 -28.23 0.71 6.12
CA GLN A 33 -27.61 -0.48 6.70
C GLN A 33 -27.19 -0.21 8.14
N LYS A 34 -27.16 -1.27 8.96
CA LYS A 34 -26.47 -1.27 10.24
C LYS A 34 -25.07 -1.83 10.00
N GLY A 35 -24.09 -0.94 9.85
CA GLY A 35 -22.68 -1.29 9.69
C GLY A 35 -21.85 -0.76 10.85
N THR A 36 -20.70 -1.39 11.10
CA THR A 36 -19.71 -0.96 12.11
C THR A 36 -18.56 -0.15 11.52
N LEU A 37 -18.42 -0.13 10.19
CA LEU A 37 -17.38 0.63 9.52
C LEU A 37 -17.71 2.14 9.49
N PRO A 38 -16.69 3.01 9.62
CA PRO A 38 -16.89 4.45 9.58
C PRO A 38 -17.26 4.93 8.17
N LEU A 39 -17.93 6.09 8.08
CA LEU A 39 -18.34 6.70 6.80
C LEU A 39 -17.16 7.11 5.91
N ARG A 40 -15.99 7.31 6.50
CA ARG A 40 -14.72 7.59 5.81
C ARG A 40 -13.65 6.74 6.44
N HIS A 41 -12.90 6.04 5.60
CA HIS A 41 -11.85 5.13 6.02
C HIS A 41 -10.74 5.07 4.98
N SER A 42 -9.49 4.98 5.43
CA SER A 42 -8.32 4.71 4.61
C SER A 42 -7.73 3.38 5.05
N GLU A 43 -7.69 2.38 4.17
CA GLU A 43 -7.11 1.08 4.54
C GLU A 43 -5.58 1.12 4.51
N ILE A 44 -5.01 1.81 3.53
CA ILE A 44 -3.57 1.89 3.29
C ILE A 44 -3.23 3.33 2.89
N GLU A 45 -2.24 3.91 3.57
CA GLU A 45 -1.68 5.22 3.21
C GLU A 45 -0.17 5.11 3.07
N ILE A 46 0.36 5.66 1.97
CA ILE A 46 1.77 5.60 1.60
C ILE A 46 2.23 7.02 1.20
N PRO A 47 3.37 7.52 1.72
CA PRO A 47 3.89 8.82 1.35
C PRO A 47 4.65 8.75 0.02
N ALA A 48 4.66 9.85 -0.73
CA ALA A 48 5.62 10.02 -1.81
C ALA A 48 7.07 9.95 -1.26
N PRO A 49 8.04 9.40 -2.01
CA PRO A 49 7.95 8.94 -3.40
C PRO A 49 7.57 7.45 -3.54
N PHE A 50 6.97 6.82 -2.53
CA PHE A 50 6.57 5.43 -2.63
C PHE A 50 5.21 5.30 -3.31
N GLU A 51 5.10 4.34 -4.23
CA GLU A 51 3.86 4.05 -4.95
C GLU A 51 3.42 2.61 -4.70
N LEU A 52 2.11 2.42 -4.57
CA LEU A 52 1.49 1.11 -4.41
C LEU A 52 1.44 0.40 -5.77
N SER A 53 1.86 -0.87 -5.81
CA SER A 53 1.76 -1.71 -7.01
C SER A 53 0.84 -2.91 -6.84
N ALA A 54 0.65 -3.40 -5.61
CA ALA A 54 -0.30 -4.49 -5.35
C ALA A 54 -0.82 -4.47 -3.92
N ILE A 55 -2.11 -4.82 -3.78
CA ILE A 55 -2.71 -5.32 -2.54
C ILE A 55 -3.46 -6.58 -2.91
N LYS A 56 -3.14 -7.70 -2.27
CA LYS A 56 -3.79 -8.99 -2.52
C LYS A 56 -3.71 -9.90 -1.31
N PRO A 57 -4.57 -10.92 -1.18
CA PRO A 57 -4.29 -12.02 -0.26
C PRO A 57 -2.94 -12.67 -0.59
N SER A 58 -2.25 -13.21 0.42
CA SER A 58 -1.10 -14.08 0.21
C SER A 58 -1.49 -15.30 -0.62
N GLU A 59 -0.51 -16.02 -1.16
CA GLU A 59 -0.78 -17.25 -1.91
C GLU A 59 -1.58 -18.27 -1.09
N ARG A 60 -1.36 -18.27 0.24
CA ARG A 60 -2.13 -19.07 1.20
C ARG A 60 -3.39 -18.38 1.71
N GLY A 61 -3.75 -17.18 1.25
CA GLY A 61 -5.00 -16.48 1.59
C GLY A 61 -5.22 -16.15 3.06
N GLU A 62 -4.23 -16.36 3.92
CA GLU A 62 -4.31 -16.16 5.38
C GLU A 62 -3.82 -14.78 5.82
N THR A 63 -3.09 -14.09 4.94
CA THR A 63 -2.46 -12.80 5.19
C THR A 63 -2.68 -11.87 4.00
N LEU A 64 -2.33 -10.60 4.16
CA LEU A 64 -2.42 -9.58 3.13
C LEU A 64 -1.02 -9.21 2.64
N ILE A 65 -0.82 -9.23 1.32
CA ILE A 65 0.39 -8.76 0.66
C ILE A 65 0.18 -7.33 0.20
N VAL A 66 1.07 -6.44 0.62
CA VAL A 66 1.15 -5.04 0.18
C VAL A 66 2.49 -4.81 -0.48
N ARG A 67 2.49 -4.47 -1.77
CA ARG A 67 3.71 -4.22 -2.54
C ARG A 67 3.80 -2.75 -2.90
N ILE A 68 4.94 -2.15 -2.59
CA ILE A 68 5.25 -0.76 -2.92
C ILE A 68 6.61 -0.68 -3.62
N TRP A 69 6.89 0.43 -4.27
CA TRP A 69 8.22 0.70 -4.81
C TRP A 69 8.59 2.17 -4.70
N ASN A 70 9.88 2.46 -4.62
CA ASN A 70 10.42 3.80 -4.54
C ASN A 70 10.54 4.42 -5.94
N THR A 71 9.73 5.43 -6.24
CA THR A 71 9.76 6.10 -7.54
C THR A 71 10.92 7.08 -7.71
N ALA A 72 11.62 7.46 -6.64
CA ALA A 72 12.73 8.39 -6.71
C ALA A 72 14.02 7.76 -7.29
N SER A 73 14.93 8.62 -7.72
CA SER A 73 16.32 8.26 -8.08
C SER A 73 17.28 8.28 -6.87
N SER A 74 16.75 8.42 -5.65
CA SER A 74 17.51 8.48 -4.40
C SER A 74 16.92 7.53 -3.35
N ASP A 75 17.73 7.19 -2.35
CA ASP A 75 17.26 6.51 -1.13
C ASP A 75 16.12 7.32 -0.50
N SER A 76 15.06 6.63 -0.09
CA SER A 76 13.86 7.26 0.50
C SER A 76 13.43 6.53 1.76
N LYS A 77 12.85 7.27 2.71
CA LYS A 77 12.35 6.76 3.99
C LYS A 77 10.95 7.31 4.26
N GLY A 78 10.13 6.55 4.98
CA GLY A 78 8.77 6.97 5.32
C GLY A 78 8.05 5.97 6.20
N PHE A 79 6.71 6.00 6.16
CA PHE A 79 5.86 5.05 6.86
C PHE A 79 4.71 4.59 5.97
N LEU A 80 4.51 3.28 5.88
CA LEU A 80 3.25 2.69 5.44
C LEU A 80 2.29 2.72 6.64
N ASN A 81 1.17 3.43 6.52
CA ASN A 81 0.14 3.44 7.56
C ASN A 81 -0.98 2.48 7.16
N VAL A 82 -1.33 1.58 8.07
CA VAL A 82 -2.40 0.60 7.92
C VAL A 82 -3.59 1.04 8.78
N GLY A 83 -4.76 1.18 8.17
CA GLY A 83 -5.98 1.68 8.82
C GLY A 83 -6.74 0.64 9.65
N PHE A 84 -6.28 -0.60 9.68
CA PHE A 84 -6.87 -1.71 10.42
C PHE A 84 -5.85 -2.34 11.37
N PRO A 85 -6.30 -3.00 12.45
CA PRO A 85 -5.39 -3.65 13.39
C PRO A 85 -4.66 -4.81 12.71
N ILE A 86 -3.34 -4.86 12.89
CA ILE A 86 -2.50 -5.96 12.43
C ILE A 86 -1.78 -6.61 13.63
N GLU A 87 -1.62 -7.93 13.58
CA GLU A 87 -0.90 -8.73 14.57
C GLU A 87 0.60 -8.77 14.29
N SER A 88 0.96 -8.85 13.01
CA SER A 88 2.36 -8.89 12.59
C SER A 88 2.55 -8.32 11.19
N ALA A 89 3.79 -7.91 10.90
CA ALA A 89 4.23 -7.45 9.58
C ALA A 89 5.60 -8.06 9.28
N TRP A 90 5.80 -8.50 8.04
CA TRP A 90 7.05 -9.08 7.56
C TRP A 90 7.45 -8.45 6.25
N LEU A 91 8.74 -8.18 6.08
CA LEU A 91 9.33 -7.97 4.76
C LEU A 91 9.48 -9.32 4.09
N VAL A 92 9.02 -9.43 2.85
CA VAL A 92 9.04 -10.68 2.08
C VAL A 92 9.63 -10.46 0.68
N THR A 93 10.07 -11.54 0.04
CA THR A 93 10.49 -11.52 -1.37
C THR A 93 9.29 -11.32 -2.31
N LEU A 94 9.53 -11.28 -3.62
CA LEU A 94 8.44 -11.20 -4.60
C LEU A 94 7.59 -12.49 -4.62
N GLU A 95 8.20 -13.61 -4.25
CA GLU A 95 7.62 -14.95 -4.06
C GLU A 95 7.00 -15.15 -2.66
N GLU A 96 6.89 -14.08 -1.86
CA GLU A 96 6.27 -14.09 -0.53
C GLU A 96 7.05 -14.88 0.55
N GLU A 97 8.34 -15.14 0.33
CA GLU A 97 9.20 -15.76 1.33
C GLU A 97 9.67 -14.73 2.37
N ARG A 98 9.52 -15.05 3.66
CA ARG A 98 9.82 -14.13 4.77
C ARG A 98 11.32 -13.87 4.91
N LEU A 99 11.67 -12.58 5.01
CA LEU A 99 13.03 -12.11 5.22
C LEU A 99 13.21 -11.61 6.66
N GLU A 100 12.46 -10.57 7.03
CA GLU A 100 12.63 -9.86 8.30
C GLU A 100 11.27 -9.47 8.89
N GLY A 101 11.09 -9.68 10.19
CA GLY A 101 9.90 -9.21 10.92
C GLY A 101 10.01 -7.72 11.23
N ILE A 102 8.96 -6.96 10.91
CA ILE A 102 8.93 -5.51 11.14
C ILE A 102 8.12 -5.20 12.40
N PRO A 103 8.68 -4.45 13.36
CA PRO A 103 7.93 -4.01 14.53
C PRO A 103 6.73 -3.15 14.12
N VAL A 104 5.53 -3.60 14.48
CA VAL A 104 4.29 -2.83 14.31
C VAL A 104 4.20 -1.80 15.42
N LYS A 105 4.20 -0.51 15.08
CA LYS A 105 3.96 0.57 16.06
C LYS A 105 2.48 0.66 16.40
N GLU A 106 2.13 1.27 17.55
CA GLU A 106 0.78 1.31 18.14
C GLU A 106 -0.38 1.80 17.23
N ASN A 107 -0.09 2.32 16.03
CA ASN A 107 -1.08 2.85 15.09
C ASN A 107 -1.02 2.17 13.70
N GLY A 108 -0.51 0.94 13.59
CA GLY A 108 -0.39 0.27 12.29
C GLY A 108 0.65 0.92 11.36
N LYS A 109 1.62 1.66 11.93
CA LYS A 109 2.69 2.31 11.16
C LYS A 109 3.88 1.38 11.00
N ILE A 110 4.25 1.12 9.75
CA ILE A 110 5.37 0.27 9.36
C ILE A 110 6.45 1.17 8.74
N SER A 111 7.66 1.13 9.29
CA SER A 111 8.76 1.95 8.78
C SER A 111 9.24 1.41 7.44
N ILE A 112 9.43 2.28 6.46
CA ILE A 112 9.91 1.90 5.12
C ILE A 112 11.21 2.64 4.81
N SER A 113 12.16 1.93 4.22
CA SER A 113 13.43 2.46 3.73
C SER A 113 13.76 1.70 2.46
N ALA A 114 13.94 2.40 1.34
CA ALA A 114 14.21 1.77 0.06
C ALA A 114 15.26 2.54 -0.75
N HIS A 115 16.09 1.79 -1.45
CA HIS A 115 17.01 2.29 -2.47
C HIS A 115 16.25 2.82 -3.70
N PRO A 116 16.92 3.56 -4.60
CA PRO A 116 16.30 4.04 -5.83
C PRO A 116 15.64 2.88 -6.59
N LYS A 117 14.38 3.05 -6.98
CA LYS A 117 13.62 2.07 -7.79
C LYS A 117 13.42 0.69 -7.13
N GLN A 118 13.78 0.53 -5.86
CA GLN A 118 13.60 -0.73 -5.15
C GLN A 118 12.13 -1.01 -4.88
N ILE A 119 11.75 -2.29 -5.05
CA ILE A 119 10.44 -2.83 -4.68
C ILE A 119 10.55 -3.40 -3.26
N LEU A 120 9.57 -3.07 -2.42
CA LEU A 120 9.38 -3.69 -1.10
C LEU A 120 8.03 -4.42 -1.09
N THR A 121 8.03 -5.65 -0.61
CA THR A 121 6.81 -6.45 -0.43
C THR A 121 6.64 -6.72 1.05
N PHE A 122 5.46 -6.40 1.59
CA PHE A 122 5.09 -6.63 2.98
C PHE A 122 4.00 -7.69 3.06
N GLU A 123 4.20 -8.67 3.94
CA GLU A 123 3.14 -9.56 4.39
C GLU A 123 2.60 -9.05 5.73
N LEU A 124 1.30 -8.75 5.78
CA LEU A 124 0.60 -8.23 6.95
C LEU A 124 -0.39 -9.30 7.43
N THR A 125 -0.42 -9.54 8.74
CA THR A 125 -1.44 -10.40 9.37
C THR A 125 -2.49 -9.50 10.02
N PRO A 126 -3.70 -9.34 9.45
CA PRO A 126 -4.75 -8.53 10.05
C PRO A 126 -5.31 -9.23 11.29
N LYS A 127 -5.63 -8.46 12.33
CA LYS A 127 -6.19 -9.00 13.58
C LYS A 127 -7.61 -9.49 13.35
N GLY A 128 -7.86 -10.77 13.63
CA GLY A 128 -9.17 -11.38 13.41
C GLY A 128 -9.52 -11.62 11.94
N TRP A 129 -8.52 -11.74 11.06
CA TRP A 129 -8.75 -12.12 9.65
C TRP A 129 -9.43 -13.49 9.55
N VAL A 130 -10.59 -13.52 8.89
CA VAL A 130 -11.27 -14.76 8.51
C VAL A 130 -11.18 -14.84 6.99
N ARG A 131 -10.65 -15.96 6.47
CA ARG A 131 -10.58 -16.21 5.02
C ARG A 131 -11.96 -15.99 4.42
N PRO A 132 -12.14 -15.09 3.44
CA PRO A 132 -13.39 -15.02 2.69
C PRO A 132 -13.57 -16.35 1.95
N CYS A 133 -14.68 -17.03 2.24
CA CYS A 133 -15.05 -18.33 1.67
C CYS A 133 -15.22 -18.27 0.15
#